data_AF-C8X6H3-F1
#
_entry.id   AF-C8X6H3-F1
#
_cell.length_a   1.000
_cell.length_b   1.000
_cell.length_c   1.000
_cell.angle_alpha   90.00
_cell.angle_beta   90.00
_cell.angle_gamma   90.00
#
_symmetry.space_group_name_H-M   'P 1'
#
loop_
_entity.id
_entity.type
_entity.pdbx_description
1 polymer ?
#
loop_
_entity_poly.entity_id
_entity_poly.type
_entity_poly.pdbx_seq_one_letter_code
_entity_poly.pdbx_strand_id
1 'polypeptide(L)'
;MLTSGVVELLAAFGLAPLFLVAGLLAAGSLGRRGPGRYAAARLLRLGLPAVFYVLLVDPMLRWWVASGQGDDRPLLAWLTDWTGGRGLGPMWFVVALLGFSLIYAGWRRLRPVGPSRPSELSMSRLLTLAAGIAALDLLTWPRVPDTVARYWDFEWPHWQAAAGVFVLGVLAGERRWFRAPSRLLLRVCGCLSLVALTGLAGLPALSVQPGNTEIPPGSWQVVIMAGLDGLTVVLAMVWLVDRLQRHQVGRSPLLAVGARSSYGAYLVHPVVLVGLSLALRSATWAPEAKLVVVVAIGVPVSFLIGGLGNRLAATVRAGSGTHRPRAGRRPASTGGRGHALLPGDGPGAGAALGSGSSKSSPKKWLSGRSGPNALWLAGCDGQDSTMTTYPIVVRESAPHYAATRTATLAVTELPGWLGQTYRQVAMSLGTHRQYPADGPFARYHRLPDGRFQVTAGFPVAERPVGDGDVIAEWVPGSRVAVLQYAGDYGSMEPAYRALSEWLSTHDAVAVGDPYEVYRSDPQSDPNPATRRTDIVQPFVPAASSAADRN
;
A
#
# COMPACT_ATOMS: atom_id res chain seq x y z
N MET A 1 -1.75 -7.00 15.36
CA MET A 1 -0.61 -7.90 15.03
C MET A 1 -1.06 -9.24 14.47
N LEU A 2 -1.93 -10.01 15.14
CA LEU A 2 -2.48 -11.25 14.55
C LEU A 2 -3.33 -11.00 13.29
N THR A 3 -4.05 -9.89 13.22
CA THR A 3 -4.86 -9.49 12.07
C THR A 3 -4.05 -9.02 10.87
N SER A 4 -2.95 -8.28 11.07
CA SER A 4 -2.07 -7.85 9.98
C SER A 4 -1.28 -9.01 9.38
N GLY A 5 -0.73 -9.90 10.22
CA GLY A 5 0.00 -11.09 9.75
C GLY A 5 -0.88 -12.10 9.02
N VAL A 6 -2.14 -12.30 9.44
CA VAL A 6 -3.09 -13.18 8.73
C VAL A 6 -3.55 -12.58 7.41
N VAL A 7 -3.71 -11.26 7.32
CA VAL A 7 -4.05 -10.56 6.07
C VAL A 7 -2.88 -10.58 5.09
N GLU A 8 -1.65 -10.35 5.55
CA GLU A 8 -0.43 -10.50 4.74
C GLU A 8 -0.24 -11.95 4.28
N LEU A 9 -0.47 -12.92 5.16
CA LEU A 9 -0.46 -14.35 4.82
C LEU A 9 -1.56 -14.68 3.78
N LEU A 10 -2.79 -14.19 3.95
CA LEU A 10 -3.86 -14.43 2.96
C LEU A 10 -3.60 -13.72 1.64
N ALA A 11 -2.99 -12.52 1.65
CA ALA A 11 -2.63 -11.77 0.45
C ALA A 11 -1.48 -12.45 -0.32
N ALA A 12 -0.41 -12.83 0.38
CA ALA A 12 0.74 -13.54 -0.19
C ALA A 12 0.36 -14.94 -0.72
N PHE A 13 -0.41 -15.71 0.06
CA PHE A 13 -0.85 -17.05 -0.36
C PHE A 13 -2.03 -17.05 -1.33
N GLY A 14 -2.85 -16.01 -1.34
CA GLY A 14 -3.98 -15.88 -2.27
C GLY A 14 -3.53 -15.65 -3.71
N LEU A 15 -2.49 -14.82 -3.91
CA LEU A 15 -2.02 -14.44 -5.24
C LEU A 15 -0.90 -15.33 -5.80
N ALA A 16 -0.02 -15.88 -4.95
CA ALA A 16 1.08 -16.74 -5.39
C ALA A 16 0.63 -17.91 -6.32
N PRO A 17 -0.45 -18.65 -6.02
CA PRO A 17 -0.95 -19.70 -6.90
C PRO A 17 -1.34 -19.17 -8.29
N LEU A 18 -1.86 -17.94 -8.38
CA LEU A 18 -2.24 -17.32 -9.65
C LEU A 18 -1.01 -16.97 -10.48
N PHE A 19 0.07 -16.47 -9.87
CA PHE A 19 1.35 -16.25 -10.55
C PHE A 19 1.94 -17.56 -11.09
N LEU A 20 1.88 -18.63 -10.30
CA LEU A 20 2.35 -19.95 -10.70
C LEU A 20 1.60 -20.46 -11.94
N VAL A 21 0.26 -20.43 -11.88
CA VAL A 21 -0.60 -20.86 -12.99
C VAL A 21 -0.39 -19.97 -14.21
N ALA A 22 -0.24 -18.66 -14.01
CA ALA A 22 0.04 -17.73 -15.10
C ALA A 22 1.36 -18.06 -15.80
N GLY A 23 2.44 -18.35 -15.06
CA GLY A 23 3.73 -18.78 -15.60
C GLY A 23 3.64 -20.13 -16.34
N LEU A 24 2.94 -21.10 -15.75
CA LEU A 24 2.69 -22.42 -16.34
C LEU A 24 1.99 -22.31 -17.70
N LEU A 25 0.95 -21.48 -17.78
CA LEU A 25 0.20 -21.24 -19.02
C LEU A 25 0.96 -20.34 -20.00
N ALA A 26 1.82 -19.45 -19.52
CA ALA A 26 2.65 -18.58 -20.35
C ALA A 26 3.60 -19.39 -21.22
N ALA A 27 4.28 -20.39 -20.66
CA ALA A 27 5.17 -21.29 -21.41
C ALA A 27 4.46 -21.95 -22.60
N GLY A 28 3.29 -22.55 -22.35
CA GLY A 28 2.51 -23.19 -23.42
C GLY A 28 1.94 -22.19 -24.44
N SER A 29 1.50 -21.01 -24.00
CA SER A 29 0.97 -19.98 -24.91
C SER A 29 2.06 -19.35 -25.77
N LEU A 30 3.24 -19.12 -25.23
CA LEU A 30 4.38 -18.56 -25.97
C LEU A 30 4.87 -19.55 -27.01
N GLY A 31 5.00 -20.84 -26.66
CA GLY A 31 5.39 -21.89 -27.61
C GLY A 31 4.44 -22.00 -28.81
N ARG A 32 3.13 -21.81 -28.63
CA ARG A 32 2.14 -21.88 -29.72
C ARG A 32 2.06 -20.61 -30.60
N ARG A 33 2.29 -19.43 -30.03
CA ARG A 33 2.03 -18.14 -30.71
C ARG A 33 3.30 -17.40 -31.13
N GLY A 34 4.44 -17.74 -30.55
CA GLY A 34 5.69 -16.98 -30.64
C GLY A 34 5.70 -15.75 -29.71
N PRO A 35 6.89 -15.18 -29.42
CA PRO A 35 7.04 -14.10 -28.44
C PRO A 35 6.26 -12.82 -28.75
N GLY A 36 6.26 -12.36 -30.01
CA GLY A 36 5.59 -11.11 -30.39
C GLY A 36 4.07 -11.15 -30.23
N ARG A 37 3.42 -12.18 -30.78
CA ARG A 37 1.96 -12.37 -30.64
C ARG A 37 1.55 -12.65 -29.20
N TYR A 38 2.42 -13.31 -28.42
CA TYR A 38 2.21 -13.48 -26.99
C TYR A 38 2.21 -12.13 -26.25
N ALA A 39 3.24 -11.29 -26.48
CA ALA A 39 3.35 -9.97 -25.86
C ALA A 39 2.16 -9.06 -26.22
N ALA A 40 1.79 -8.97 -27.51
CA ALA A 40 0.63 -8.19 -27.95
C ALA A 40 -0.67 -8.66 -27.29
N ALA A 41 -0.89 -9.98 -27.21
CA ALA A 41 -2.07 -10.52 -26.55
C ALA A 41 -2.11 -10.21 -25.04
N ARG A 42 -0.96 -10.11 -24.37
CA ARG A 42 -0.87 -9.73 -22.95
C ARG A 42 -1.08 -8.24 -22.74
N LEU A 43 -0.51 -7.38 -23.59
CA LEU A 43 -0.76 -5.94 -23.56
C LEU A 43 -2.24 -5.62 -23.71
N LEU A 44 -2.93 -6.26 -24.66
CA LEU A 44 -4.36 -6.02 -24.86
C LEU A 44 -5.23 -6.59 -23.73
N ARG A 45 -4.85 -7.72 -23.13
CA ARG A 45 -5.68 -8.39 -22.11
C ARG A 45 -5.43 -7.90 -20.68
N LEU A 46 -4.23 -7.42 -20.39
CA LEU A 46 -3.81 -7.02 -19.05
C LEU A 46 -3.51 -5.52 -19.00
N GLY A 47 -2.81 -4.99 -20.00
CA GLY A 47 -2.44 -3.58 -20.07
C GLY A 47 -3.65 -2.67 -20.28
N LEU A 48 -4.53 -2.99 -21.24
CA LEU A 48 -5.71 -2.15 -21.49
C LEU A 48 -6.64 -2.07 -20.26
N PRO A 49 -7.00 -3.16 -19.56
CA PRO A 49 -7.75 -3.06 -18.30
C PRO A 49 -7.02 -2.29 -17.20
N ALA A 50 -5.69 -2.44 -17.08
CA ALA A 50 -4.90 -1.67 -16.09
C ALA A 50 -4.92 -0.16 -16.38
N VAL A 51 -4.75 0.23 -17.65
CA VAL A 51 -4.85 1.63 -18.07
C VAL A 51 -6.26 2.16 -17.80
N PHE A 52 -7.29 1.42 -18.18
CA PHE A 52 -8.68 1.79 -17.89
C PHE A 52 -8.92 1.98 -16.38
N TYR A 53 -8.36 1.10 -15.56
CA TYR A 53 -8.49 1.19 -14.11
C TYR A 53 -7.85 2.47 -13.57
N VAL A 54 -6.59 2.75 -13.91
CA VAL A 54 -5.87 3.93 -13.42
C VAL A 54 -6.47 5.24 -13.94
N LEU A 55 -6.95 5.27 -15.17
CA LEU A 55 -7.47 6.48 -15.79
C LEU A 55 -8.90 6.80 -15.39
N LEU A 56 -9.72 5.79 -15.08
CA LEU A 56 -11.15 5.98 -14.83
C LEU A 56 -11.60 5.40 -13.49
N VAL A 57 -11.29 4.13 -13.21
CA VAL A 57 -11.85 3.44 -12.04
C VAL A 57 -11.28 3.99 -10.74
N ASP A 58 -9.95 4.09 -10.60
CA ASP A 58 -9.30 4.64 -9.40
C ASP A 58 -9.78 6.07 -9.06
N PRO A 59 -9.73 7.06 -9.97
CA PRO A 59 -10.20 8.41 -9.65
C PRO A 59 -11.70 8.45 -9.36
N MET A 60 -12.51 7.62 -10.04
CA MET A 60 -13.94 7.51 -9.75
C MET A 60 -14.21 6.95 -8.35
N LEU A 61 -13.46 5.92 -7.92
CA LEU A 61 -13.60 5.36 -6.58
C LEU A 61 -13.22 6.36 -5.50
N ARG A 62 -12.10 7.08 -5.68
CA ARG A 62 -11.65 8.11 -4.75
C ARG A 62 -12.64 9.27 -4.67
N TRP A 63 -13.13 9.74 -5.81
CA TRP A 63 -14.21 10.73 -5.85
C TRP A 63 -15.46 10.25 -5.12
N TRP A 64 -15.86 8.99 -5.31
CA TRP A 64 -17.07 8.44 -4.67
C TRP A 64 -16.92 8.37 -3.15
N VAL A 65 -15.74 7.98 -2.66
CA VAL A 65 -15.40 7.97 -1.23
C VAL A 65 -15.37 9.40 -0.68
N ALA A 66 -14.68 10.32 -1.34
CA ALA A 66 -14.56 11.72 -0.91
C ALA A 66 -15.91 12.44 -0.90
N SER A 67 -16.74 12.24 -1.92
CA SER A 67 -18.11 12.75 -1.95
C SER A 67 -18.95 12.19 -0.80
N GLY A 68 -18.72 10.92 -0.44
CA GLY A 68 -19.33 10.29 0.73
C GLY A 68 -18.89 10.88 2.07
N GLN A 69 -17.76 11.60 2.10
CA GLN A 69 -17.19 12.30 3.26
C GLN A 69 -17.48 13.82 3.24
N GLY A 70 -18.28 14.31 2.29
CA GLY A 70 -18.66 15.72 2.18
C GLY A 70 -17.71 16.58 1.33
N ASP A 71 -16.88 15.98 0.46
CA ASP A 71 -16.13 16.72 -0.56
C ASP A 71 -17.01 16.99 -1.80
N ASP A 72 -17.28 18.27 -2.09
CA ASP A 72 -18.17 18.69 -3.18
C ASP A 72 -17.47 18.82 -4.55
N ARG A 73 -16.18 18.47 -4.65
CA ARG A 73 -15.46 18.56 -5.93
C ARG A 73 -16.06 17.64 -6.99
N PRO A 74 -16.24 18.12 -8.24
CA PRO A 74 -16.80 17.31 -9.31
C PRO A 74 -15.83 16.18 -9.72
N LEU A 75 -16.35 15.07 -10.23
CA LEU A 75 -15.55 13.94 -10.73
C LEU A 75 -14.46 14.38 -11.72
N LEU A 76 -14.74 15.39 -12.55
CA LEU A 76 -13.77 15.91 -13.51
C LEU A 76 -12.49 16.41 -12.82
N ALA A 77 -12.60 17.06 -11.66
CA ALA A 77 -11.44 17.53 -10.90
C ALA A 77 -10.53 16.36 -10.50
N TRP A 78 -11.10 15.22 -10.11
CA TRP A 78 -10.37 14.00 -9.75
C TRP A 78 -9.80 13.26 -10.97
N LEU A 79 -10.47 13.32 -12.12
CA LEU A 79 -9.95 12.76 -13.37
C LEU A 79 -8.74 13.56 -13.89
N THR A 80 -8.75 14.88 -13.72
CA THR A 80 -7.67 15.78 -14.16
C THR A 80 -6.57 15.96 -13.13
N ASP A 81 -6.80 15.60 -11.87
CA ASP A 81 -5.78 15.66 -10.83
C ASP A 81 -4.79 14.48 -10.95
N TRP A 82 -3.67 14.75 -11.62
CA TRP A 82 -2.54 13.82 -11.71
C TRP A 82 -1.56 13.97 -10.53
N THR A 83 -1.75 14.98 -9.68
CA THR A 83 -0.86 15.30 -8.55
C THR A 83 -1.25 14.58 -7.26
N GLY A 84 -2.53 14.23 -7.08
CA GLY A 84 -3.07 13.49 -5.93
C GLY A 84 -2.70 11.99 -5.82
N GLY A 85 -1.59 11.56 -6.45
CA GLY A 85 -1.00 10.22 -6.30
C GLY A 85 -1.92 9.07 -6.75
N ARG A 86 -1.97 8.77 -8.05
CA ARG A 86 -2.78 7.64 -8.57
C ARG A 86 -2.32 6.29 -8.02
N GLY A 87 -3.28 5.41 -7.83
CA GLY A 87 -3.07 4.07 -7.30
C GLY A 87 -3.37 3.01 -8.33
N LEU A 88 -2.60 1.92 -8.33
CA LEU A 88 -3.03 0.71 -9.03
C LEU A 88 -4.11 -0.02 -8.23
N GLY A 89 -4.25 0.27 -6.93
CA GLY A 89 -5.07 -0.52 -6.02
C GLY A 89 -4.79 -2.01 -6.22
N PRO A 90 -5.83 -2.85 -6.28
CA PRO A 90 -5.65 -4.28 -6.52
C PRO A 90 -4.96 -4.61 -7.84
N MET A 91 -4.97 -3.72 -8.85
CA MET A 91 -4.45 -3.99 -10.21
C MET A 91 -2.93 -4.11 -10.28
N TRP A 92 -2.20 -3.84 -9.20
CA TRP A 92 -0.76 -4.07 -9.14
C TRP A 92 -0.41 -5.50 -9.57
N PHE A 93 -1.25 -6.48 -9.19
CA PHE A 93 -1.08 -7.88 -9.56
C PHE A 93 -1.13 -8.09 -11.09
N VAL A 94 -2.07 -7.45 -11.77
CA VAL A 94 -2.22 -7.51 -13.24
C VAL A 94 -1.03 -6.86 -13.94
N VAL A 95 -0.55 -5.74 -13.41
CA VAL A 95 0.62 -5.03 -13.93
C VAL A 95 1.89 -5.86 -13.72
N ALA A 96 2.08 -6.47 -12.55
CA ALA A 96 3.18 -7.39 -12.28
C ALA A 96 3.17 -8.57 -13.26
N LEU A 97 2.00 -9.20 -13.46
CA LEU A 97 1.83 -10.28 -14.45
C LEU A 97 2.16 -9.84 -15.88
N LEU A 98 1.79 -8.62 -16.26
CA LEU A 98 2.13 -8.05 -17.55
C LEU A 98 3.65 -7.89 -17.67
N GLY A 99 4.29 -7.27 -16.68
CA GLY A 99 5.74 -7.10 -16.62
C GLY A 99 6.48 -8.42 -16.75
N PHE A 100 6.17 -9.41 -15.91
CA PHE A 100 6.79 -10.73 -15.96
C PHE A 100 6.55 -11.44 -17.30
N SER A 101 5.36 -11.29 -17.87
CA SER A 101 5.04 -11.85 -19.19
C SER A 101 5.86 -11.21 -20.31
N LEU A 102 6.05 -9.89 -20.28
CA LEU A 102 6.85 -9.17 -21.28
C LEU A 102 8.34 -9.48 -21.14
N ILE A 103 8.85 -9.54 -19.91
CA ILE A 103 10.24 -9.95 -19.62
C ILE A 103 10.47 -11.37 -20.13
N TYR A 104 9.56 -12.31 -19.83
CA TYR A 104 9.64 -13.68 -20.33
C TYR A 104 9.62 -13.74 -21.87
N ALA A 105 8.73 -12.97 -22.51
CA ALA A 105 8.66 -12.90 -23.97
C ALA A 105 9.94 -12.33 -24.59
N GLY A 106 10.48 -11.25 -24.02
CA GLY A 106 11.74 -10.64 -24.44
C GLY A 106 12.91 -11.60 -24.27
N TRP A 107 13.01 -12.25 -23.11
CA TRP A 107 14.04 -13.25 -22.86
C TRP A 107 13.98 -14.42 -23.84
N ARG A 108 12.77 -14.91 -24.18
CA ARG A 108 12.59 -16.00 -25.16
C ARG A 108 12.75 -15.56 -26.61
N ARG A 109 12.64 -14.27 -26.90
CA ARG A 109 13.03 -13.70 -28.19
C ARG A 109 14.55 -13.69 -28.33
N LEU A 110 15.28 -13.39 -27.26
CA LEU A 110 16.75 -13.38 -27.25
C LEU A 110 17.37 -14.78 -27.12
N ARG A 111 16.69 -15.69 -26.40
CA ARG A 111 17.12 -17.08 -26.18
C ARG A 111 15.98 -18.04 -26.53
N PRO A 112 15.82 -18.39 -27.83
CA PRO A 112 14.82 -19.35 -28.28
C PRO A 112 15.00 -20.70 -27.56
N VAL A 113 13.89 -21.28 -27.10
CA VAL A 113 13.90 -22.61 -26.47
C VAL A 113 13.92 -23.67 -27.57
N GLY A 114 14.98 -24.47 -27.61
CA GLY A 114 15.00 -25.70 -28.41
C GLY A 114 14.00 -26.73 -27.87
N PRO A 115 13.80 -27.88 -28.55
CA PRO A 115 12.90 -28.93 -28.07
C PRO A 115 13.31 -29.40 -26.66
N SER A 116 12.57 -28.95 -25.64
CA SER A 116 12.85 -29.26 -24.24
C SER A 116 12.73 -30.75 -23.98
N ARG A 117 13.81 -31.37 -23.48
CA ARG A 117 13.73 -32.72 -22.90
C ARG A 117 12.97 -32.64 -21.57
N PRO A 118 12.02 -33.55 -21.32
CA PRO A 118 11.42 -33.69 -19.99
C PRO A 118 12.54 -33.84 -18.96
N SER A 119 12.43 -33.12 -17.84
CA SER A 119 13.37 -33.26 -16.73
C SER A 119 12.58 -33.44 -15.46
N GLU A 120 13.11 -34.19 -14.51
CA GLU A 120 12.46 -34.36 -13.22
C GLU A 120 12.55 -33.10 -12.36
N LEU A 121 11.53 -32.95 -11.50
CA LEU A 121 11.51 -31.95 -10.44
C LEU A 121 12.53 -32.39 -9.37
N SER A 122 13.45 -31.50 -9.02
CA SER A 122 14.51 -31.79 -8.04
C SER A 122 14.43 -30.83 -6.87
N MET A 123 14.65 -31.35 -5.66
CA MET A 123 14.66 -30.54 -4.43
C MET A 123 15.70 -29.43 -4.49
N SER A 124 16.88 -29.69 -5.06
CA SER A 124 17.94 -28.67 -5.14
C SER A 124 17.49 -27.43 -5.90
N ARG A 125 16.77 -27.59 -7.02
CA ARG A 125 16.24 -26.46 -7.81
C ARG A 125 15.18 -25.66 -7.05
N LEU A 126 14.34 -26.34 -6.27
CA LEU A 126 13.34 -25.69 -5.43
C LEU A 126 14.02 -24.87 -4.33
N LEU A 127 15.04 -25.44 -3.68
CA LEU A 127 15.83 -24.74 -2.66
C LEU A 127 16.64 -23.59 -3.25
N THR A 128 17.21 -23.73 -4.45
CA THR A 128 17.89 -22.62 -5.13
C THR A 128 16.93 -21.47 -5.45
N LEU A 129 15.71 -21.77 -5.88
CA LEU A 129 14.70 -20.76 -6.12
C LEU A 129 14.25 -20.08 -4.81
N ALA A 130 14.01 -20.87 -3.76
CA ALA A 130 13.64 -20.36 -2.43
C ALA A 130 14.74 -19.44 -1.86
N ALA A 131 16.00 -19.85 -1.96
CA ALA A 131 17.15 -19.05 -1.54
C ALA A 131 17.29 -17.77 -2.38
N GLY A 132 17.00 -17.83 -3.68
CA GLY A 132 17.00 -16.67 -4.55
C GLY A 132 15.92 -15.64 -4.19
N ILE A 133 14.70 -16.10 -3.86
CA ILE A 133 13.62 -15.25 -3.35
C ILE A 133 14.05 -14.60 -2.03
N ALA A 134 14.49 -15.41 -1.05
CA ALA A 134 14.94 -14.92 0.25
C ALA A 134 16.08 -13.88 0.13
N ALA A 135 17.05 -14.10 -0.76
CA ALA A 135 18.14 -13.16 -1.00
C ALA A 135 17.64 -11.84 -1.61
N LEU A 136 16.65 -11.89 -2.51
CA LEU A 136 16.02 -10.70 -3.08
C LEU A 136 15.22 -9.94 -2.02
N ASP A 137 14.50 -10.62 -1.15
CA ASP A 137 13.76 -10.01 -0.04
C ASP A 137 14.72 -9.27 0.89
N LEU A 138 15.82 -9.92 1.30
CA LEU A 138 16.85 -9.29 2.13
C LEU A 138 17.54 -8.10 1.47
N LEU A 139 17.74 -8.15 0.14
CA LEU A 139 18.38 -7.07 -0.59
C LEU A 139 17.48 -5.82 -0.68
N THR A 140 16.17 -6.04 -0.77
CA THR A 140 15.18 -5.00 -1.08
C THR A 140 14.52 -4.41 0.15
N TRP A 141 14.26 -5.21 1.20
CA TRP A 141 13.59 -4.79 2.43
C TRP A 141 14.22 -3.53 3.08
N PRO A 142 15.55 -3.38 3.21
CA PRO A 142 16.12 -2.20 3.86
C PRO A 142 16.30 -0.98 2.94
N ARG A 143 15.94 -1.07 1.66
CA ARG A 143 16.35 -0.08 0.64
C ARG A 143 15.22 0.64 -0.10
N VAL A 144 13.98 0.25 0.09
CA VAL A 144 12.83 0.92 -0.54
C VAL A 144 12.19 1.84 0.50
N PRO A 145 12.30 3.18 0.36
CA PRO A 145 11.57 4.10 1.21
C PRO A 145 10.07 3.81 1.12
N ASP A 146 9.35 3.84 2.24
CA ASP A 146 7.90 3.59 2.27
C ASP A 146 7.11 4.53 1.35
N THR A 147 7.69 5.68 1.00
CA THR A 147 7.13 6.64 0.04
C THR A 147 7.11 6.10 -1.39
N VAL A 148 8.12 5.31 -1.79
CA VAL A 148 8.20 4.68 -3.11
C VAL A 148 7.30 3.44 -3.18
N ALA A 149 7.21 2.67 -2.10
CA ALA A 149 6.27 1.54 -2.00
C ALA A 149 4.80 2.00 -2.02
N ARG A 150 4.51 3.20 -1.48
CA ARG A 150 3.15 3.77 -1.47
C ARG A 150 2.78 4.53 -2.74
N TYR A 151 3.74 4.96 -3.55
CA TYR A 151 3.43 5.57 -4.85
C TYR A 151 2.95 4.47 -5.81
N TRP A 152 1.71 4.60 -6.32
CA TRP A 152 1.01 3.61 -7.17
C TRP A 152 0.55 2.31 -6.50
N ASP A 153 0.50 2.22 -5.17
CA ASP A 153 0.20 0.98 -4.45
C ASP A 153 1.16 -0.17 -4.86
N PHE A 154 2.43 0.19 -5.05
CA PHE A 154 3.44 -0.76 -5.49
C PHE A 154 3.81 -1.67 -4.30
N GLU A 155 3.14 -2.81 -4.18
CA GLU A 155 3.37 -3.82 -3.13
C GLU A 155 4.74 -4.53 -3.29
N TRP A 156 5.82 -3.75 -3.33
CA TRP A 156 7.19 -4.21 -3.58
C TRP A 156 7.60 -5.45 -2.77
N PRO A 157 7.25 -5.59 -1.47
CA PRO A 157 7.58 -6.78 -0.68
C PRO A 157 7.04 -8.11 -1.22
N HIS A 158 6.02 -8.07 -2.09
CA HIS A 158 5.42 -9.28 -2.67
C HIS A 158 5.95 -9.59 -4.08
N TRP A 159 6.68 -8.67 -4.74
CA TRP A 159 7.07 -8.81 -6.14
C TRP A 159 8.15 -9.86 -6.36
N GLN A 160 9.06 -10.04 -5.40
CA GLN A 160 10.15 -11.03 -5.43
C GLN A 160 9.57 -12.44 -5.36
N ALA A 161 8.68 -12.69 -4.39
CA ALA A 161 7.95 -13.93 -4.25
C ALA A 161 7.07 -14.19 -5.49
N ALA A 162 6.33 -13.19 -5.97
CA ALA A 162 5.52 -13.29 -7.18
C ALA A 162 6.35 -13.63 -8.43
N ALA A 163 7.50 -12.97 -8.61
CA ALA A 163 8.42 -13.24 -9.72
C ALA A 163 9.00 -14.65 -9.63
N GLY A 164 9.46 -15.07 -8.45
CA GLY A 164 9.99 -16.40 -8.20
C GLY A 164 8.97 -17.49 -8.49
N VAL A 165 7.73 -17.32 -8.05
CA VAL A 165 6.62 -18.25 -8.30
C VAL A 165 6.19 -18.25 -9.77
N PHE A 166 6.20 -17.10 -10.45
CA PHE A 166 5.97 -17.03 -11.89
C PHE A 166 7.05 -17.80 -12.66
N VAL A 167 8.33 -17.63 -12.28
CA VAL A 167 9.47 -18.37 -12.85
C VAL A 167 9.33 -19.87 -12.60
N LEU A 168 8.94 -20.28 -11.38
CA LEU A 168 8.61 -21.67 -11.07
C LEU A 168 7.57 -22.23 -12.04
N GLY A 169 6.52 -21.47 -12.30
CA GLY A 169 5.46 -21.81 -13.25
C GLY A 169 5.98 -22.00 -14.68
N VAL A 170 6.77 -21.03 -15.17
CA VAL A 170 7.40 -21.09 -16.50
C VAL A 170 8.29 -22.33 -16.63
N LEU A 171 9.18 -22.57 -15.65
CA LEU A 171 10.08 -23.72 -15.66
C LEU A 171 9.31 -25.04 -15.62
N ALA A 172 8.28 -25.11 -14.79
CA ALA A 172 7.40 -26.28 -14.72
C ALA A 172 6.66 -26.53 -16.03
N GLY A 173 6.22 -25.47 -16.73
CA GLY A 173 5.53 -25.56 -18.01
C GLY A 173 6.43 -26.01 -19.14
N GLU A 174 7.63 -25.44 -19.25
CA GLU A 174 8.60 -25.79 -20.29
C GLU A 174 9.18 -27.20 -20.12
N ARG A 175 9.42 -27.62 -18.87
CA ARG A 175 10.04 -28.91 -18.54
C ARG A 175 9.04 -30.02 -18.18
N ARG A 176 7.75 -29.69 -18.17
CA ARG A 176 6.60 -30.59 -17.89
C ARG A 176 6.68 -31.27 -16.51
N TRP A 177 7.14 -30.54 -15.49
CA TRP A 177 7.38 -31.07 -14.15
C TRP A 177 6.15 -31.72 -13.49
N PHE A 178 4.95 -31.22 -13.78
CA PHE A 178 3.71 -31.73 -13.17
C PHE A 178 3.07 -32.92 -13.92
N ARG A 179 3.76 -33.54 -14.89
CA ARG A 179 3.20 -34.68 -15.63
C ARG A 179 3.36 -36.02 -14.88
N ALA A 180 4.45 -36.20 -14.13
CA ALA A 180 4.73 -37.40 -13.34
C ALA A 180 5.62 -37.06 -12.12
N PRO A 181 5.10 -36.31 -11.12
CA PRO A 181 5.91 -35.91 -9.98
C PRO A 181 6.16 -37.08 -9.02
N SER A 182 7.33 -37.10 -8.39
CA SER A 182 7.66 -38.08 -7.36
C SER A 182 6.84 -37.82 -6.09
N ARG A 183 6.11 -38.83 -5.62
CA ARG A 183 5.19 -38.71 -4.47
C ARG A 183 5.92 -38.37 -3.17
N LEU A 184 7.13 -38.90 -2.99
CA LEU A 184 7.96 -38.62 -1.82
C LEU A 184 8.37 -37.14 -1.78
N LEU A 185 8.85 -36.59 -2.89
CA LEU A 185 9.24 -35.18 -2.99
C LEU A 185 8.07 -34.26 -2.63
N LEU A 186 6.88 -34.51 -3.17
CA LEU A 186 5.68 -33.71 -2.90
C LEU A 186 5.26 -33.76 -1.42
N ARG A 187 5.35 -34.93 -0.78
CA ARG A 187 5.09 -35.07 0.66
C ARG A 187 6.12 -34.30 1.49
N VAL A 188 7.40 -34.41 1.15
CA VAL A 188 8.48 -33.67 1.80
C VAL A 188 8.28 -32.16 1.62
N CYS A 189 7.92 -31.70 0.42
CA CYS A 189 7.59 -30.28 0.18
C CYS A 189 6.44 -29.81 1.08
N GLY A 190 5.36 -30.60 1.20
CA GLY A 190 4.24 -30.29 2.07
C GLY A 190 4.64 -30.20 3.55
N CYS A 191 5.38 -31.20 4.05
CA CYS A 191 5.85 -31.19 5.44
C CYS A 191 6.79 -30.00 5.72
N LEU A 192 7.79 -29.78 4.86
CA LEU A 192 8.74 -28.67 5.00
C LEU A 192 8.04 -27.31 4.93
N SER A 193 7.06 -27.16 4.03
CA SER A 193 6.26 -25.94 3.94
C SER A 193 5.44 -25.69 5.20
N LEU A 194 4.83 -26.72 5.79
CA LEU A 194 4.08 -26.57 7.04
C LEU A 194 5.01 -26.20 8.19
N VAL A 195 6.18 -26.86 8.29
CA VAL A 195 7.19 -26.52 9.30
C VAL A 195 7.68 -25.08 9.13
N ALA A 196 7.99 -24.66 7.90
CA ALA A 196 8.44 -23.30 7.62
C ALA A 196 7.36 -22.26 7.94
N LEU A 197 6.10 -22.54 7.60
CA LEU A 197 4.95 -21.70 7.93
C LEU A 197 4.77 -21.56 9.45
N THR A 198 4.86 -22.67 10.19
CA THR A 198 4.78 -22.64 11.67
C THR A 198 5.95 -21.88 12.28
N GLY A 199 7.15 -22.00 11.70
CA GLY A 199 8.32 -21.23 12.10
C GLY A 199 8.12 -19.73 11.89
N LEU A 200 7.58 -19.34 10.73
CA LEU A 200 7.30 -17.94 10.39
C LEU A 200 6.27 -17.33 11.36
N ALA A 201 5.23 -18.08 11.72
CA ALA A 201 4.24 -17.63 12.70
C ALA A 201 4.80 -17.56 14.14
N GLY A 202 5.73 -18.47 14.50
CA GLY A 202 6.30 -18.55 15.84
C GLY A 202 7.46 -17.58 16.11
N LEU A 203 8.23 -17.20 15.09
CA LEU A 203 9.43 -16.36 15.24
C LEU A 203 9.17 -14.98 15.87
N PRO A 204 8.11 -14.25 15.49
CA PRO A 204 7.76 -12.99 16.15
C PRO A 204 7.46 -13.20 17.64
N ALA A 205 6.74 -14.26 18.01
CA ALA A 205 6.39 -14.56 19.40
C ALA A 205 7.62 -14.88 20.27
N LEU A 206 8.67 -15.44 19.68
CA LEU A 206 9.95 -15.71 20.36
C LEU A 206 10.87 -14.48 20.48
N SER A 207 10.54 -13.38 19.78
CA SER A 207 11.37 -12.18 19.71
C SER A 207 10.74 -10.94 20.36
N VAL A 208 9.51 -11.04 20.88
CA VAL A 208 8.89 -9.95 21.65
C VAL A 208 9.59 -9.80 23.01
N GLN A 209 10.43 -8.78 23.14
CA GLN A 209 10.72 -8.22 24.47
C GLN A 209 9.46 -7.46 24.94
N PRO A 210 9.08 -7.54 26.23
CA PRO A 210 7.94 -6.78 26.74
C PRO A 210 8.10 -5.30 26.41
N GLY A 211 7.19 -4.75 25.59
CA GLY A 211 7.17 -3.33 25.22
C GLY A 211 7.82 -2.96 23.87
N ASN A 212 8.50 -3.87 23.17
CA ASN A 212 9.05 -3.59 21.84
C ASN A 212 8.58 -4.62 20.80
N THR A 213 7.87 -4.14 19.78
CA THR A 213 7.16 -4.99 18.80
C THR A 213 7.79 -4.96 17.40
N GLU A 214 8.86 -4.19 17.22
CA GLU A 214 9.54 -4.02 15.94
C GLU A 214 10.82 -4.87 15.89
N ILE A 215 10.91 -5.75 14.88
CA ILE A 215 12.11 -6.55 14.64
C ILE A 215 13.20 -5.61 14.09
N PRO A 216 14.38 -5.50 14.74
CA PRO A 216 15.43 -4.61 14.28
C PRO A 216 15.86 -4.95 12.84
N PRO A 217 15.94 -3.96 11.92
CA PRO A 217 16.48 -4.16 10.58
C PRO A 217 17.91 -4.73 10.64
N GLY A 218 18.21 -5.72 9.79
CA GLY A 218 19.53 -6.35 9.72
C GLY A 218 19.84 -7.35 10.84
N SER A 219 18.88 -7.66 11.70
CA SER A 219 19.01 -8.72 12.70
C SER A 219 18.99 -10.12 12.08
N TRP A 220 19.52 -11.12 12.78
CA TRP A 220 19.51 -12.51 12.32
C TRP A 220 18.09 -13.06 12.13
N GLN A 221 17.13 -12.53 12.89
CA GLN A 221 15.71 -12.86 12.78
C GLN A 221 15.17 -12.56 11.38
N VAL A 222 15.57 -11.42 10.78
CA VAL A 222 15.15 -11.04 9.43
C VAL A 222 15.68 -12.03 8.38
N VAL A 223 16.92 -12.51 8.55
CA VAL A 223 17.53 -13.52 7.67
C VAL A 223 16.75 -14.83 7.73
N ILE A 224 16.39 -15.28 8.94
CA ILE A 224 15.61 -16.51 9.11
C ILE A 224 14.20 -16.33 8.53
N MET A 225 13.53 -15.21 8.81
CA MET A 225 12.19 -14.94 8.27
C MET A 225 12.17 -14.97 6.74
N ALA A 226 13.10 -14.28 6.08
CA ALA A 226 13.19 -14.29 4.61
C ALA A 226 13.45 -15.70 4.07
N GLY A 227 14.31 -16.48 4.74
CA GLY A 227 14.57 -17.87 4.40
C GLY A 227 13.31 -18.75 4.52
N LEU A 228 12.57 -18.62 5.61
CA LEU A 228 11.32 -19.34 5.84
C LEU A 228 10.23 -18.93 4.86
N ASP A 229 10.12 -17.64 4.54
CA ASP A 229 9.15 -17.14 3.58
C ASP A 229 9.41 -17.73 2.19
N GLY A 230 10.63 -17.61 1.67
CA GLY A 230 11.01 -18.19 0.38
C GLY A 230 10.80 -19.71 0.31
N LEU A 231 11.08 -20.43 1.40
CA LEU A 231 10.83 -21.87 1.49
C LEU A 231 9.33 -22.16 1.45
N THR A 232 8.55 -21.42 2.23
CA THR A 232 7.11 -21.63 2.35
C THR A 232 6.45 -21.35 1.02
N VAL A 233 6.74 -20.21 0.38
CA VAL A 233 6.19 -19.83 -0.92
C VAL A 233 6.48 -20.91 -1.97
N VAL A 234 7.74 -21.30 -2.18
CA VAL A 234 8.08 -22.25 -3.26
C VAL A 234 7.52 -23.65 -2.99
N LEU A 235 7.70 -24.18 -1.78
CA LEU A 235 7.31 -25.55 -1.45
C LEU A 235 5.79 -25.70 -1.30
N ALA A 236 5.10 -24.70 -0.71
CA ALA A 236 3.64 -24.67 -0.63
C ALA A 236 3.04 -24.70 -2.03
N MET A 237 3.56 -23.91 -2.97
CA MET A 237 3.03 -23.83 -4.34
C MET A 237 3.12 -25.16 -5.09
N VAL A 238 4.26 -25.86 -4.98
CA VAL A 238 4.42 -27.20 -5.57
C VAL A 238 3.46 -28.21 -4.95
N TRP A 239 3.33 -28.20 -3.62
CA TRP A 239 2.42 -29.09 -2.89
C TRP A 239 0.94 -28.79 -3.19
N LEU A 240 0.57 -27.52 -3.28
CA LEU A 240 -0.78 -27.06 -3.58
C LEU A 240 -1.23 -27.49 -4.98
N VAL A 241 -0.37 -27.35 -6.00
CA VAL A 241 -0.69 -27.82 -7.37
C VAL A 241 -0.97 -29.31 -7.39
N ASP A 242 -0.15 -30.11 -6.71
CA ASP A 242 -0.37 -31.56 -6.61
C ASP A 242 -1.71 -31.88 -5.92
N ARG A 243 -2.03 -31.19 -4.82
CA ARG A 243 -3.31 -31.35 -4.12
C ARG A 243 -4.49 -31.00 -5.02
N LEU A 244 -4.46 -29.85 -5.69
CA LEU A 244 -5.55 -29.40 -6.58
C LEU A 244 -5.73 -30.34 -7.78
N GLN A 245 -4.65 -30.87 -8.35
CA GLN A 245 -4.73 -31.85 -9.44
C GLN A 245 -5.39 -33.17 -8.99
N ARG A 246 -5.10 -33.63 -7.77
CA ARG A 246 -5.69 -34.86 -7.21
C ARG A 246 -7.17 -34.71 -6.86
N HIS A 247 -7.59 -33.53 -6.40
CA HIS A 247 -8.96 -33.30 -5.93
C HIS A 247 -9.95 -32.94 -7.05
N GLN A 248 -9.56 -33.10 -8.33
CA GLN A 248 -10.45 -32.94 -9.50
C GLN A 248 -11.31 -31.67 -9.48
N VAL A 249 -10.68 -30.51 -9.24
CA VAL A 249 -11.32 -29.17 -9.18
C VAL A 249 -12.14 -28.83 -10.45
N GLY A 250 -12.06 -29.61 -11.53
CA GLY A 250 -12.83 -29.44 -12.77
C GLY A 250 -14.19 -30.15 -12.85
N ARG A 251 -14.68 -30.81 -11.78
CA ARG A 251 -15.97 -31.55 -11.84
C ARG A 251 -17.22 -30.76 -11.46
N SER A 252 -17.12 -29.63 -10.76
CA SER A 252 -18.33 -28.90 -10.34
C SER A 252 -18.73 -27.80 -11.35
N PRO A 253 -20.02 -27.72 -11.73
CA PRO A 253 -20.49 -26.73 -12.69
C PRO A 253 -20.37 -25.30 -12.14
N LEU A 254 -20.53 -25.11 -10.82
CA LEU A 254 -20.38 -23.82 -10.17
C LEU A 254 -18.93 -23.28 -10.26
N LEU A 255 -17.93 -24.12 -10.01
CA LEU A 255 -16.53 -23.71 -10.16
C LEU A 255 -16.18 -23.43 -11.61
N ALA A 256 -16.75 -24.18 -12.57
CA ALA A 256 -16.56 -23.92 -13.99
C ALA A 256 -17.15 -22.56 -14.42
N VAL A 257 -18.32 -22.19 -13.89
CA VAL A 257 -18.91 -20.87 -14.13
C VAL A 257 -18.08 -19.77 -13.48
N GLY A 258 -17.74 -19.94 -12.19
CA GLY A 258 -16.91 -18.97 -11.45
C GLY A 258 -15.53 -18.76 -12.07
N ALA A 259 -14.88 -19.83 -12.55
CA ALA A 259 -13.58 -19.73 -13.21
C ALA A 259 -13.62 -18.86 -14.48
N ARG A 260 -14.74 -18.87 -15.23
CA ARG A 260 -14.90 -18.04 -16.43
C ARG A 260 -15.08 -16.56 -16.10
N SER A 261 -15.77 -16.23 -14.99
CA SER A 261 -16.00 -14.84 -14.57
C SER A 261 -14.95 -14.28 -13.62
N SER A 262 -14.01 -15.10 -13.12
CA SER A 262 -12.99 -14.71 -12.14
C SER A 262 -12.22 -13.43 -12.49
N TYR A 263 -11.74 -13.31 -13.73
CA TYR A 263 -11.02 -12.09 -14.16
C TYR A 263 -11.93 -10.86 -14.20
N GLY A 264 -13.17 -11.00 -14.67
CA GLY A 264 -14.15 -9.91 -14.68
C GLY A 264 -14.57 -9.51 -13.26
N ALA A 265 -14.77 -10.48 -12.38
CA ALA A 265 -15.06 -10.26 -10.96
C ALA A 265 -13.90 -9.51 -10.29
N TYR A 266 -12.67 -9.91 -10.58
CA TYR A 266 -11.48 -9.23 -10.08
C TYR A 266 -11.36 -7.78 -10.59
N LEU A 267 -11.79 -7.45 -11.80
CA LEU A 267 -11.78 -6.05 -12.26
C LEU A 267 -12.86 -5.19 -11.58
N VAL A 268 -14.02 -5.78 -11.28
CA VAL A 268 -15.21 -5.04 -10.83
C VAL A 268 -15.35 -5.00 -9.30
N HIS A 269 -14.74 -5.95 -8.58
CA HIS A 269 -14.91 -6.03 -7.12
C HIS A 269 -14.60 -4.75 -6.36
N PRO A 270 -13.61 -3.90 -6.69
CA PRO A 270 -13.34 -2.71 -5.90
C PRO A 270 -14.53 -1.74 -5.93
N VAL A 271 -15.18 -1.61 -7.09
CA VAL A 271 -16.40 -0.79 -7.28
C VAL A 271 -17.56 -1.34 -6.47
N VAL A 272 -17.75 -2.66 -6.48
CA VAL A 272 -18.85 -3.31 -5.75
C VAL A 272 -18.66 -3.18 -4.25
N LEU A 273 -17.44 -3.45 -3.76
CA LEU A 273 -17.12 -3.43 -2.34
C LEU A 273 -17.17 -2.00 -1.77
N VAL A 274 -16.62 -1.02 -2.48
CA VAL A 274 -16.70 0.40 -2.08
C VAL A 274 -18.16 0.87 -2.07
N GLY A 275 -18.94 0.55 -3.10
CA GLY A 275 -20.36 0.91 -3.16
C GLY A 275 -21.18 0.34 -2.01
N LEU A 276 -21.01 -0.94 -1.70
CA LEU A 276 -21.68 -1.58 -0.56
C LEU A 276 -21.22 -0.99 0.78
N SER A 277 -19.93 -0.68 0.91
CA SER A 277 -19.37 -0.09 2.13
C SER A 277 -19.92 1.31 2.38
N LEU A 278 -20.05 2.13 1.33
CA LEU A 278 -20.67 3.45 1.40
C LEU A 278 -22.17 3.35 1.70
N ALA A 279 -22.88 2.36 1.14
CA ALA A 279 -24.30 2.14 1.42
C ALA A 279 -24.55 1.76 2.89
N LEU A 280 -23.65 0.99 3.50
CA LEU A 280 -23.72 0.58 4.92
C LEU A 280 -23.12 1.60 5.88
N ARG A 281 -22.69 2.78 5.41
CA ARG A 281 -21.99 3.76 6.26
C ARG A 281 -22.84 4.25 7.41
N SER A 282 -24.11 4.58 7.16
CA SER A 282 -25.05 5.14 8.14
C SER A 282 -25.65 4.10 9.07
N ALA A 283 -25.47 2.82 8.79
CA ALA A 283 -25.92 1.76 9.69
C ALA A 283 -25.10 1.81 10.99
N THR A 284 -25.75 1.73 12.14
CA THR A 284 -25.11 1.72 13.47
C THR A 284 -24.54 0.34 13.85
N TRP A 285 -24.41 -0.58 12.89
CA TRP A 285 -23.92 -1.94 13.12
C TRP A 285 -22.42 -1.95 13.43
N ALA A 286 -22.00 -2.96 14.19
CA ALA A 286 -20.60 -3.24 14.43
C ALA A 286 -19.83 -3.40 13.09
N PRO A 287 -18.59 -2.89 12.96
CA PRO A 287 -17.81 -2.98 11.71
C PRO A 287 -17.66 -4.41 11.17
N GLU A 288 -17.56 -5.39 12.05
CA GLU A 288 -17.46 -6.80 11.71
C GLU A 288 -18.71 -7.32 11.03
N ALA A 289 -19.90 -6.90 11.50
CA ALA A 289 -21.16 -7.25 10.87
C ALA A 289 -21.28 -6.61 9.48
N LYS A 290 -20.85 -5.35 9.33
CA LYS A 290 -20.78 -4.69 8.02
C LYS A 290 -19.84 -5.45 7.08
N LEU A 291 -18.66 -5.86 7.55
CA LEU A 291 -17.69 -6.64 6.77
C LEU A 291 -18.30 -7.97 6.28
N VAL A 292 -18.96 -8.72 7.17
CA VAL A 292 -19.62 -9.99 6.80
C VAL A 292 -20.63 -9.77 5.69
N VAL A 293 -21.46 -8.72 5.79
CA VAL A 293 -22.46 -8.40 4.78
C VAL A 293 -21.81 -7.97 3.45
N VAL A 294 -20.80 -7.10 3.51
CA VAL A 294 -20.05 -6.66 2.32
C VAL A 294 -19.41 -7.85 1.61
N VAL A 295 -18.82 -8.81 2.34
CA VAL A 295 -18.23 -10.01 1.74
C VAL A 295 -19.30 -10.95 1.18
N ALA A 296 -20.34 -11.24 1.96
CA ALA A 296 -21.41 -12.16 1.58
C ALA A 296 -22.18 -11.72 0.33
N ILE A 297 -22.35 -10.41 0.13
CA ILE A 297 -23.03 -9.84 -1.03
C ILE A 297 -22.03 -9.48 -2.13
N GLY A 298 -20.94 -8.81 -1.77
CA GLY A 298 -19.99 -8.24 -2.71
C GLY A 298 -19.28 -9.29 -3.55
N VAL A 299 -18.93 -10.45 -2.97
CA VAL A 299 -18.29 -11.54 -3.72
C VAL A 299 -19.25 -12.10 -4.79
N PRO A 300 -20.47 -12.61 -4.46
CA PRO A 300 -21.40 -13.09 -5.48
C PRO A 300 -21.73 -12.04 -6.55
N VAL A 301 -21.99 -10.80 -6.16
CA VAL A 301 -22.32 -9.71 -7.10
C VAL A 301 -21.17 -9.46 -8.07
N SER A 302 -19.93 -9.45 -7.58
CA SER A 302 -18.75 -9.29 -8.46
C SER A 302 -18.65 -10.42 -9.50
N PHE A 303 -18.90 -11.67 -9.10
CA PHE A 303 -18.91 -12.81 -10.03
C PHE A 303 -20.07 -12.77 -11.02
N LEU A 304 -21.24 -12.28 -10.60
CA LEU A 304 -22.40 -12.08 -11.48
C LEU A 304 -22.12 -11.01 -12.53
N ILE A 305 -21.61 -9.84 -12.13
CA ILE A 305 -21.28 -8.75 -13.05
C ILE A 305 -20.17 -9.18 -14.01
N GLY A 306 -19.11 -9.82 -13.50
CA GLY A 306 -18.04 -10.38 -14.36
C GLY A 306 -18.57 -11.42 -15.35
N GLY A 307 -19.53 -12.25 -14.94
CA GLY A 307 -20.20 -13.23 -15.80
C GLY A 307 -21.04 -12.57 -16.90
N LEU A 308 -21.78 -11.52 -16.57
CA LEU A 308 -22.58 -10.75 -17.53
C LEU A 308 -21.69 -10.04 -18.56
N GLY A 309 -20.61 -9.40 -18.11
CA GLY A 309 -19.65 -8.74 -19.00
C GLY A 309 -19.04 -9.71 -20.04
N ASN A 310 -18.72 -10.94 -19.62
CA ASN A 310 -18.24 -11.96 -20.53
C ASN A 310 -19.27 -12.38 -21.59
N ARG A 311 -20.56 -12.47 -21.22
CA ARG A 311 -21.64 -12.80 -22.17
C ARG A 311 -21.85 -11.68 -23.19
N LEU A 312 -21.83 -10.43 -22.75
CA LEU A 312 -21.92 -9.26 -23.63
C LEU A 312 -20.73 -9.21 -24.60
N ALA A 313 -19.51 -9.42 -24.11
CA ALA A 313 -18.33 -9.46 -24.98
C ALA A 313 -18.35 -10.63 -25.99
N ALA A 314 -19.02 -11.74 -25.67
CA ALA A 314 -19.19 -12.88 -26.58
C ALA A 314 -20.23 -12.59 -27.67
N THR A 315 -21.36 -11.96 -27.33
CA THR A 315 -22.41 -11.58 -28.29
C THR A 315 -21.93 -10.51 -29.28
N VAL A 316 -21.18 -9.51 -28.82
CA VAL A 316 -20.56 -8.49 -29.70
C VAL A 316 -19.55 -9.12 -30.67
N ARG A 317 -18.79 -10.13 -30.24
CA ARG A 317 -17.87 -10.88 -31.12
C ARG A 317 -18.59 -11.79 -32.11
N ALA A 318 -19.72 -12.37 -31.72
CA ALA A 318 -20.56 -13.14 -32.63
C ALA A 318 -21.22 -12.25 -33.69
N GLY A 319 -21.63 -11.03 -33.32
CA GLY A 319 -22.21 -10.05 -34.24
C GLY A 319 -21.21 -9.40 -35.21
N SER A 320 -19.94 -9.27 -34.82
CA SER A 320 -18.86 -8.73 -35.67
C SER A 320 -18.15 -9.78 -36.54
N GLY A 321 -18.51 -11.06 -36.39
CA GLY A 321 -17.84 -12.19 -37.02
C GLY A 321 -18.58 -12.81 -38.21
N THR A 322 -19.06 -12.04 -39.19
CA THR A 322 -19.43 -12.60 -40.50
C THR A 322 -18.18 -12.85 -41.34
N HIS A 323 -17.39 -13.87 -40.98
CA HIS A 323 -16.34 -14.39 -41.86
C HIS A 323 -16.72 -15.81 -42.34
N ARG A 324 -17.10 -15.90 -43.62
CA ARG A 324 -17.32 -17.16 -44.35
C ARG A 324 -16.17 -18.15 -44.09
N PRO A 325 -16.45 -19.44 -43.86
CA PRO A 325 -15.39 -20.45 -43.82
C PRO A 325 -14.76 -20.54 -45.22
N ARG A 326 -13.48 -20.19 -45.33
CA ARG A 326 -12.72 -20.36 -46.56
C ARG A 326 -12.39 -21.85 -46.69
N ALA A 327 -13.01 -22.48 -47.69
CA ALA A 327 -12.76 -23.86 -48.09
C ALA A 327 -11.25 -24.12 -48.32
N GLY A 328 -10.86 -25.36 -48.06
CA GLY A 328 -9.48 -25.77 -47.82
C GLY A 328 -8.47 -25.47 -48.93
N ARG A 329 -7.22 -25.29 -48.48
CA ARG A 329 -6.02 -25.57 -49.28
C ARG A 329 -4.93 -26.09 -48.34
N ARG A 330 -4.62 -27.39 -48.46
CA ARG A 330 -3.35 -27.98 -48.01
C ARG A 330 -2.23 -27.46 -48.92
N PRO A 331 -1.03 -27.27 -48.37
CA PRO A 331 0.18 -27.81 -48.99
C PRO A 331 1.01 -28.58 -47.93
N ALA A 332 1.34 -29.84 -48.16
CA ALA A 332 2.51 -30.33 -48.90
C ALA A 332 3.82 -30.18 -48.10
N SER A 333 4.37 -31.35 -47.79
CA SER A 333 5.63 -31.65 -47.09
C SER A 333 6.85 -31.55 -48.01
N THR A 334 7.95 -30.99 -47.49
CA THR A 334 9.37 -31.20 -47.87
C THR A 334 10.19 -30.27 -46.95
N GLY A 335 11.32 -30.57 -46.31
CA GLY A 335 12.37 -31.57 -46.52
C GLY A 335 13.73 -30.85 -46.68
N GLY A 336 14.64 -30.96 -45.71
CA GLY A 336 16.11 -30.90 -45.93
C GLY A 336 16.90 -29.60 -45.62
N ARG A 337 17.86 -29.73 -44.66
CA ARG A 337 19.33 -29.35 -44.62
C ARG A 337 19.80 -28.06 -45.34
N GLY A 338 20.78 -27.24 -44.90
CA GLY A 338 21.82 -27.27 -43.85
C GLY A 338 22.86 -26.13 -44.11
N HIS A 339 23.88 -25.99 -43.23
CA HIS A 339 25.13 -25.16 -43.28
C HIS A 339 25.04 -23.63 -43.00
N ALA A 340 26.06 -22.89 -42.50
CA ALA A 340 27.25 -23.08 -41.64
C ALA A 340 28.01 -21.72 -41.51
N LEU A 341 28.39 -21.32 -40.28
CA LEU A 341 29.67 -20.70 -39.81
C LEU A 341 30.30 -19.37 -40.37
N LEU A 342 30.36 -18.35 -39.48
CA LEU A 342 31.49 -17.46 -39.01
C LEU A 342 32.35 -16.58 -39.98
N PRO A 343 33.25 -15.66 -39.51
CA PRO A 343 33.26 -14.68 -38.38
C PRO A 343 33.83 -13.27 -38.78
N GLY A 344 34.00 -12.34 -37.83
CA GLY A 344 34.84 -11.13 -38.00
C GLY A 344 35.03 -10.28 -36.73
N ASP A 345 36.29 -10.12 -36.31
CA ASP A 345 36.86 -9.33 -35.19
C ASP A 345 36.73 -7.80 -35.39
N GLY A 346 36.47 -6.94 -34.38
CA GLY A 346 37.41 -6.26 -33.45
C GLY A 346 37.80 -4.83 -33.95
N PRO A 347 38.40 -3.87 -33.18
CA PRO A 347 38.45 -3.60 -31.71
C PRO A 347 38.25 -2.09 -31.31
N GLY A 348 38.25 -1.76 -29.99
CA GLY A 348 39.07 -0.64 -29.43
C GLY A 348 38.44 0.66 -28.85
N ALA A 349 38.94 1.03 -27.64
CA ALA A 349 38.94 2.34 -26.91
C ALA A 349 37.64 2.81 -26.19
N GLY A 350 37.60 3.28 -24.94
CA GLY A 350 38.62 3.71 -23.98
C GLY A 350 38.52 5.22 -23.69
N ALA A 351 37.92 5.63 -22.56
CA ALA A 351 38.20 6.91 -21.88
C ALA A 351 37.47 7.02 -20.51
N ALA A 352 38.23 7.46 -19.50
CA ALA A 352 37.82 7.84 -18.15
C ALA A 352 37.87 9.39 -17.98
N LEU A 353 37.57 9.86 -16.76
CA LEU A 353 37.57 11.24 -16.20
C LEU A 353 36.15 11.83 -16.05
N GLY A 354 35.71 12.48 -14.96
CA GLY A 354 36.32 12.88 -13.69
C GLY A 354 35.18 13.38 -12.75
N SER A 355 35.27 13.09 -11.45
CA SER A 355 35.47 14.04 -10.33
C SER A 355 34.48 15.22 -10.22
N GLY A 356 33.77 15.30 -9.08
CA GLY A 356 32.98 16.47 -8.71
C GLY A 356 32.33 16.33 -7.34
N SER A 357 33.14 16.41 -6.29
CA SER A 357 32.70 16.50 -4.89
C SER A 357 32.10 17.88 -4.58
N SER A 358 31.04 17.94 -3.77
CA SER A 358 30.83 19.06 -2.86
C SER A 358 30.13 18.57 -1.59
N LYS A 359 30.92 18.52 -0.51
CA LYS A 359 30.47 18.48 0.87
C LYS A 359 30.39 19.94 1.34
N SER A 360 29.31 20.33 1.99
CA SER A 360 29.38 21.41 2.97
C SER A 360 28.48 21.08 4.17
N SER A 361 29.17 20.73 5.24
CA SER A 361 28.67 20.46 6.59
C SER A 361 28.25 21.74 7.33
N PRO A 362 27.57 21.59 8.49
CA PRO A 362 26.74 22.61 9.14
C PRO A 362 27.51 23.39 10.22
N LYS A 363 27.13 24.66 10.45
CA LYS A 363 27.20 25.37 11.76
C LYS A 363 27.01 26.88 11.59
N LYS A 364 26.01 27.39 12.31
CA LYS A 364 25.73 28.75 12.84
C LYS A 364 24.19 28.70 13.03
N TRP A 365 23.60 29.02 14.17
CA TRP A 365 23.53 30.34 14.79
C TRP A 365 23.13 30.20 16.26
N LEU A 366 23.84 30.93 17.13
CA LEU A 366 23.61 31.08 18.56
C LEU A 366 23.61 32.59 18.87
N SER A 367 22.43 33.15 19.17
CA SER A 367 22.13 34.40 19.93
C SER A 367 20.71 34.87 19.51
N GLY A 368 19.80 35.43 20.32
CA GLY A 368 19.71 35.77 21.73
C GLY A 368 18.77 36.98 21.95
N ARG A 369 17.69 36.80 22.75
CA ARG A 369 16.70 37.74 23.39
C ARG A 369 15.41 38.12 22.62
N SER A 370 14.25 38.43 23.21
CA SER A 370 13.45 37.99 24.39
C SER A 370 12.12 38.78 24.35
N GLY A 371 10.96 38.11 24.24
CA GLY A 371 9.60 38.69 24.33
C GLY A 371 8.51 37.60 24.17
N PRO A 372 7.30 37.73 24.77
CA PRO A 372 6.36 36.60 24.90
C PRO A 372 5.76 36.12 23.57
N ASN A 373 5.81 36.91 22.50
CA ASN A 373 5.42 36.53 21.13
C ASN A 373 6.59 36.56 20.12
N ALA A 374 7.85 36.71 20.56
CA ALA A 374 9.02 36.77 19.67
C ALA A 374 9.60 35.39 19.31
N LEU A 375 8.99 34.30 19.79
CA LEU A 375 9.58 32.95 19.83
C LEU A 375 9.54 32.16 18.52
N TRP A 376 8.88 32.68 17.47
CA TRP A 376 8.89 32.12 16.11
C TRP A 376 9.67 32.95 15.09
N LEU A 377 10.08 34.18 15.40
CA LEU A 377 10.57 35.16 14.39
C LEU A 377 12.09 35.45 14.44
N ALA A 378 12.88 34.72 15.21
CA ALA A 378 14.32 34.94 15.27
C ALA A 378 15.09 34.08 14.26
N GLY A 379 15.18 34.57 13.02
CA GLY A 379 16.20 34.15 12.05
C GLY A 379 15.71 34.01 10.61
N CYS A 380 15.95 35.07 9.82
CA CYS A 380 16.39 35.08 8.41
C CYS A 380 15.76 36.27 7.66
N ASP A 381 16.56 37.30 7.45
CA ASP A 381 16.30 38.32 6.44
C ASP A 381 16.29 37.68 5.05
N GLY A 382 15.28 38.03 4.26
CA GLY A 382 15.33 37.99 2.80
C GLY A 382 15.13 36.63 2.14
N GLN A 383 13.87 36.21 2.01
CA GLN A 383 13.43 35.48 0.81
C GLN A 383 11.95 35.77 0.56
N ASP A 384 11.68 36.44 -0.57
CA ASP A 384 10.35 36.78 -1.08
C ASP A 384 9.44 35.56 -1.05
N SER A 385 8.49 35.56 -0.12
CA SER A 385 7.48 34.51 0.05
C SER A 385 6.19 35.03 -0.56
N THR A 386 5.73 34.39 -1.62
CA THR A 386 4.37 34.56 -2.15
C THR A 386 3.37 34.42 -1.00
N MET A 387 2.59 35.47 -0.71
CA MET A 387 1.60 35.46 0.37
C MET A 387 0.51 34.41 0.09
N THR A 388 0.66 33.22 0.64
CA THR A 388 -0.42 32.23 0.72
C THR A 388 -1.41 32.73 1.78
N THR A 389 -2.56 33.23 1.35
CA THR A 389 -3.62 33.64 2.28
C THR A 389 -4.31 32.41 2.85
N TYR A 390 -4.27 32.24 4.18
CA TYR A 390 -4.98 31.17 4.87
C TYR A 390 -6.37 31.64 5.30
N PRO A 391 -7.46 30.97 4.88
CA PRO A 391 -8.79 31.26 5.41
C PRO A 391 -8.88 30.79 6.86
N ILE A 392 -9.25 31.70 7.77
CA ILE A 392 -9.42 31.42 9.20
C ILE A 392 -10.90 31.43 9.53
N VAL A 393 -11.37 30.36 10.19
CA VAL A 393 -12.77 30.18 10.56
C VAL A 393 -12.87 30.16 12.08
N VAL A 394 -13.75 31.02 12.62
CA VAL A 394 -14.08 31.02 14.05
C VAL A 394 -15.13 29.94 14.32
N ARG A 395 -14.92 29.14 15.36
CA ARG A 395 -15.87 28.12 15.81
C ARG A 395 -16.07 28.19 17.32
N GLU A 396 -17.25 27.76 17.76
CA GLU A 396 -17.49 27.44 19.17
C GLU A 396 -17.16 25.96 19.38
N SER A 397 -16.18 25.68 20.23
CA SER A 397 -15.86 24.31 20.65
C SER A 397 -16.69 23.95 21.87
N ALA A 398 -17.47 22.88 21.81
CA ALA A 398 -18.17 22.35 22.96
C ALA A 398 -17.17 21.71 23.97
N PRO A 399 -17.47 21.75 25.28
CA PRO A 399 -16.69 21.01 26.26
C PRO A 399 -16.77 19.50 26.00
N HIS A 400 -15.66 18.81 26.15
CA HIS A 400 -15.57 17.37 25.89
C HIS A 400 -14.48 16.70 26.74
N TYR A 401 -14.52 15.38 26.83
CA TYR A 401 -13.42 14.60 27.39
C TYR A 401 -12.40 14.27 26.31
N ALA A 402 -11.14 14.13 26.70
CA ALA A 402 -10.09 13.59 25.87
C ALA A 402 -9.33 12.49 26.61
N ALA A 403 -8.96 11.43 25.91
CA ALA A 403 -8.01 10.45 26.39
C ALA A 403 -6.62 10.86 25.91
N THR A 404 -5.72 11.23 26.81
CA THR A 404 -4.44 11.84 26.46
C THR A 404 -3.27 11.20 27.17
N ARG A 405 -2.07 11.37 26.59
CA ARG A 405 -0.79 11.17 27.27
C ARG A 405 -0.02 12.48 27.21
N THR A 406 0.77 12.74 28.24
CA THR A 406 1.64 13.92 28.31
C THR A 406 3.08 13.50 28.55
N ALA A 407 4.03 14.07 27.81
CA ALA A 407 5.46 13.86 28.00
C ALA A 407 6.26 15.14 27.76
N THR A 408 7.49 15.21 28.28
CA THR A 408 8.44 16.29 27.96
C THR A 408 9.55 15.77 27.07
N LEU A 409 9.67 16.32 25.87
CA LEU A 409 10.42 15.74 24.76
C LEU A 409 11.28 16.80 24.05
N ALA A 410 12.40 16.38 23.47
CA ALA A 410 13.10 17.17 22.47
C ALA A 410 12.38 17.09 21.11
N VAL A 411 12.59 18.08 20.23
CA VAL A 411 11.94 18.14 18.90
C VAL A 411 12.17 16.86 18.08
N THR A 412 13.36 16.27 18.19
CA THR A 412 13.74 15.04 17.47
C THR A 412 12.99 13.79 17.94
N GLU A 413 12.43 13.82 19.15
CA GLU A 413 11.71 12.68 19.76
C GLU A 413 10.20 12.74 19.46
N LEU A 414 9.69 13.90 19.03
CA LEU A 414 8.26 14.14 18.81
C LEU A 414 7.61 13.15 17.84
N PRO A 415 8.14 12.91 16.62
CA PRO A 415 7.45 12.08 15.64
C PRO A 415 7.29 10.64 16.11
N GLY A 416 8.34 10.08 16.73
CA GLY A 416 8.32 8.72 17.26
C GLY A 416 7.35 8.57 18.43
N TRP A 417 7.40 9.51 19.37
CA TRP A 417 6.53 9.48 20.55
C TRP A 417 5.05 9.68 20.19
N LEU A 418 4.72 10.61 19.27
CA LEU A 418 3.33 10.84 18.83
C LEU A 418 2.72 9.59 18.22
N GLY A 419 3.44 8.92 17.30
CA GLY A 419 2.98 7.68 16.67
C GLY A 419 2.79 6.53 17.67
N GLN A 420 3.60 6.47 18.72
CA GLN A 420 3.42 5.51 19.82
C GLN A 420 2.20 5.87 20.68
N THR A 421 2.06 7.15 21.05
CA THR A 421 0.96 7.66 21.89
C THR A 421 -0.40 7.41 21.25
N TYR A 422 -0.58 7.73 19.97
CA TYR A 422 -1.86 7.48 19.30
C TYR A 422 -2.23 5.99 19.28
N ARG A 423 -1.26 5.11 19.02
CA ARG A 423 -1.49 3.66 19.08
C ARG A 423 -1.92 3.21 20.48
N GLN A 424 -1.25 3.69 21.52
CA GLN A 424 -1.55 3.31 22.91
C GLN A 424 -2.91 3.83 23.38
N VAL A 425 -3.23 5.09 23.13
CA VAL A 425 -4.53 5.67 23.48
C VAL A 425 -5.65 4.94 22.73
N ALA A 426 -5.48 4.65 21.43
CA ALA A 426 -6.46 3.90 20.66
C ALA A 426 -6.68 2.46 21.19
N MET A 427 -5.60 1.78 21.62
CA MET A 427 -5.70 0.45 22.24
C MET A 427 -6.43 0.48 23.58
N SER A 428 -6.16 1.47 24.43
CA SER A 428 -6.85 1.67 25.70
C SER A 428 -8.35 1.90 25.49
N LEU A 429 -8.71 2.84 24.60
CA LEU A 429 -10.11 3.11 24.23
C LEU A 429 -10.81 1.85 23.71
N GLY A 430 -10.16 1.08 22.83
CA GLY A 430 -10.70 -0.16 22.29
C GLY A 430 -10.97 -1.23 23.36
N THR A 431 -10.08 -1.35 24.35
CA THR A 431 -10.24 -2.28 25.49
C THR A 431 -11.49 -1.94 26.31
N HIS A 432 -11.78 -0.65 26.47
CA HIS A 432 -12.95 -0.15 27.20
C HIS A 432 -14.18 0.08 26.32
N ARG A 433 -14.15 -0.35 25.05
CA ARG A 433 -15.24 -0.16 24.05
C ARG A 433 -15.65 1.31 23.87
N GLN A 434 -14.71 2.21 24.03
CA GLN A 434 -14.87 3.63 23.73
C GLN A 434 -14.24 3.94 22.37
N TYR A 435 -14.76 4.96 21.69
CA TYR A 435 -14.32 5.33 20.35
C TYR A 435 -13.99 6.82 20.29
N PRO A 436 -12.94 7.21 19.53
CA PRO A 436 -12.67 8.61 19.26
C PRO A 436 -13.88 9.33 18.65
N ALA A 437 -14.20 10.50 19.19
CA ALA A 437 -15.26 11.38 18.69
C ALA A 437 -14.77 12.27 17.54
N ASP A 438 -13.46 12.54 17.47
CA ASP A 438 -12.83 13.31 16.39
C ASP A 438 -11.40 12.79 16.12
N GLY A 439 -10.70 13.41 15.16
CA GLY A 439 -9.32 13.10 14.81
C GLY A 439 -8.33 13.26 15.97
N PRO A 440 -7.16 12.60 15.88
CA PRO A 440 -6.11 12.75 16.89
C PRO A 440 -5.61 14.18 16.94
N PHE A 441 -5.27 14.64 18.14
CA PHE A 441 -4.72 15.97 18.36
C PHE A 441 -3.42 15.94 19.15
N ALA A 442 -2.62 16.99 18.97
CA ALA A 442 -1.44 17.27 19.79
C ALA A 442 -1.39 18.76 20.17
N ARG A 443 -1.13 19.03 21.45
CA ARG A 443 -0.90 20.36 22.02
C ARG A 443 0.55 20.46 22.46
N TYR A 444 1.21 21.55 22.09
CA TYR A 444 2.65 21.74 22.28
C TYR A 444 2.91 22.95 23.17
N HIS A 445 3.47 22.72 24.35
CA HIS A 445 3.92 23.79 25.24
C HIS A 445 5.45 23.82 25.27
N ARG A 446 6.06 24.92 24.83
CA ARG A 446 7.52 25.06 24.81
C ARG A 446 8.04 25.48 26.18
N LEU A 447 8.97 24.71 26.73
CA LEU A 447 9.61 24.97 28.01
C LEU A 447 10.85 25.88 27.87
N PRO A 448 11.26 26.57 28.95
CA PRO A 448 12.44 27.46 28.93
C PRO A 448 13.76 26.78 28.58
N ASP A 449 13.86 25.47 28.83
CA ASP A 449 15.04 24.64 28.51
C ASP A 449 15.10 24.24 27.02
N GLY A 450 14.13 24.67 26.22
CA GLY A 450 14.04 24.39 24.79
C GLY A 450 13.35 23.06 24.44
N ARG A 451 12.91 22.27 25.43
CA ARG A 451 12.08 21.09 25.21
C ARG A 451 10.60 21.45 25.09
N PHE A 452 9.79 20.48 24.71
CA PHE A 452 8.34 20.63 24.58
C PHE A 452 7.64 19.70 25.56
N GLN A 453 6.76 20.25 26.38
CA GLN A 453 5.72 19.46 27.03
C GLN A 453 4.60 19.26 26.02
N VAL A 454 4.36 18.01 25.64
CA VAL A 454 3.41 17.65 24.59
C VAL A 454 2.33 16.78 25.18
N THR A 455 1.08 17.19 24.96
CA THR A 455 -0.12 16.42 25.27
C THR A 455 -0.74 15.96 23.97
N ALA A 456 -0.93 14.65 23.79
CA ALA A 456 -1.52 14.11 22.57
C ALA A 456 -2.52 13.00 22.87
N GLY A 457 -3.55 12.87 22.03
CA GLY A 457 -4.63 11.93 22.28
C GLY A 457 -5.82 12.05 21.33
N PHE A 458 -6.98 11.59 21.80
CA PHE A 458 -8.24 11.61 21.07
C PHE A 458 -9.37 12.23 21.90
N PRO A 459 -10.23 13.08 21.31
CA PRO A 459 -11.49 13.49 21.92
C PRO A 459 -12.42 12.27 22.06
N VAL A 460 -13.21 12.21 23.13
CA VAL A 460 -14.16 11.14 23.41
C VAL A 460 -15.45 11.71 24.03
N ALA A 461 -16.57 11.03 23.77
CA ALA A 461 -17.89 11.50 24.22
C ALA A 461 -18.11 11.33 25.73
N GLU A 462 -17.50 10.29 26.32
CA GLU A 462 -17.63 9.93 27.73
C GLU A 462 -16.26 9.96 28.41
N ARG A 463 -16.24 10.10 29.74
CA ARG A 463 -14.99 10.11 30.51
C ARG A 463 -14.23 8.79 30.28
N PRO A 464 -12.99 8.84 29.77
CA PRO A 464 -12.25 7.62 29.53
C PRO A 464 -11.82 6.97 30.85
N VAL A 465 -11.83 5.65 30.87
CA VAL A 465 -11.28 4.88 31.98
C VAL A 465 -9.76 4.95 31.84
N GLY A 466 -9.08 5.55 32.82
CA GLY A 466 -7.63 5.68 32.79
C GLY A 466 -6.97 4.30 32.78
N ASP A 467 -5.97 4.12 31.92
CA ASP A 467 -5.25 2.86 31.73
C ASP A 467 -3.75 3.14 31.55
N GLY A 468 -2.96 2.82 32.57
CA GLY A 468 -1.53 3.13 32.62
C GLY A 468 -1.25 4.63 32.48
N ASP A 469 -0.54 5.01 31.42
CA ASP A 469 -0.18 6.39 31.10
C ASP A 469 -1.30 7.20 30.43
N VAL A 470 -2.42 6.57 30.06
CA VAL A 470 -3.56 7.24 29.40
C VAL A 470 -4.46 7.86 30.45
N ILE A 471 -4.60 9.18 30.38
CA ILE A 471 -5.31 10.01 31.36
C ILE A 471 -6.58 10.59 30.73
N ALA A 472 -7.64 10.68 31.54
CA ALA A 472 -8.85 11.40 31.20
C ALA A 472 -8.66 12.90 31.44
N GLU A 473 -8.61 13.69 30.37
CA GLU A 473 -8.56 15.14 30.39
C GLU A 473 -9.95 15.71 30.12
N TRP A 474 -10.34 16.75 30.87
CA TRP A 474 -11.52 17.55 30.57
C TRP A 474 -11.10 18.81 29.81
N VAL A 475 -11.61 18.97 28.60
CA VAL A 475 -11.33 20.12 27.74
C VAL A 475 -12.51 21.09 27.81
N PRO A 476 -12.35 22.29 28.38
CA PRO A 476 -13.41 23.28 28.44
C PRO A 476 -13.85 23.75 27.04
N GLY A 477 -15.13 24.08 26.91
CA GLY A 477 -15.62 24.73 25.71
C GLY A 477 -15.04 26.13 25.58
N SER A 478 -14.67 26.53 24.37
CA SER A 478 -14.08 27.85 24.10
C SER A 478 -14.32 28.28 22.66
N ARG A 479 -14.22 29.61 22.42
CA ARG A 479 -14.08 30.13 21.07
C ARG A 479 -12.70 29.81 20.55
N VAL A 480 -12.66 29.24 19.35
CA VAL A 480 -11.42 28.82 18.69
C VAL A 480 -11.34 29.41 17.30
N ALA A 481 -10.14 29.88 16.94
CA ALA A 481 -9.79 30.23 15.56
C ALA A 481 -9.14 29.01 14.92
N VAL A 482 -9.67 28.57 13.79
CA VAL A 482 -9.24 27.36 13.08
C VAL A 482 -8.70 27.73 11.72
N LEU A 483 -7.48 27.28 11.44
CA LEU A 483 -6.83 27.41 10.15
C LEU A 483 -6.49 26.01 9.63
N GLN A 484 -6.97 25.65 8.44
CA GLN A 484 -6.60 24.40 7.80
C GLN A 484 -5.34 24.58 6.97
N TYR A 485 -4.26 23.93 7.38
CA TYR A 485 -2.99 23.90 6.67
C TYR A 485 -2.89 22.64 5.81
N ALA A 486 -2.38 22.81 4.59
CA ALA A 486 -2.03 21.72 3.68
C ALA A 486 -0.53 21.76 3.40
N GLY A 487 0.23 20.74 3.82
CA GLY A 487 1.68 20.74 3.66
C GLY A 487 2.44 19.89 4.68
N ASP A 488 3.78 19.96 4.60
CA ASP A 488 4.64 19.23 5.53
C ASP A 488 4.58 19.82 6.94
N TYR A 489 4.66 18.94 7.95
CA TYR A 489 4.62 19.30 9.37
C TYR A 489 5.74 20.25 9.77
N GLY A 490 6.93 20.11 9.16
CA GLY A 490 8.08 20.97 9.45
C GLY A 490 7.96 22.39 8.88
N SER A 491 6.94 22.68 8.07
CA SER A 491 6.77 23.96 7.37
C SER A 491 5.49 24.70 7.77
N MET A 492 4.91 24.39 8.93
CA MET A 492 3.66 24.99 9.44
C MET A 492 3.81 26.42 10.00
N GLU A 493 5.05 26.91 10.16
CA GLU A 493 5.32 28.22 10.76
C GLU A 493 4.51 29.39 10.14
N PRO A 494 4.38 29.52 8.80
CA PRO A 494 3.60 30.60 8.21
C PRO A 494 2.12 30.56 8.60
N ALA A 495 1.57 29.37 8.85
CA ALA A 495 0.19 29.19 9.26
C ALA A 495 -0.04 29.62 10.72
N TYR A 496 0.90 29.27 11.62
CA TYR A 496 0.90 29.79 13.00
C TYR A 496 1.03 31.31 13.04
N ARG A 497 1.87 31.89 12.16
CA ARG A 497 2.01 33.34 12.03
C ARG A 497 0.72 34.00 11.57
N ALA A 498 0.08 33.46 10.54
CA ALA A 498 -1.20 33.98 10.04
C ALA A 498 -2.30 33.95 11.11
N LEU A 499 -2.36 32.87 11.91
CA LEU A 499 -3.32 32.76 13.01
C LEU A 499 -3.06 33.81 14.11
N SER A 500 -1.79 34.09 14.41
CA SER A 500 -1.38 35.11 15.38
C SER A 500 -1.69 36.54 14.91
N GLU A 501 -1.44 36.83 13.64
CA GLU A 501 -1.79 38.10 12.99
C GLU A 501 -3.31 38.31 12.92
N TRP A 502 -4.07 37.24 12.68
CA TRP A 502 -5.52 37.30 12.71
C TRP A 502 -6.05 37.67 14.10
N LEU A 503 -5.51 37.08 15.16
CA LEU A 503 -5.92 37.42 16.52
C LEU A 503 -5.64 38.90 16.87
N SER A 504 -4.47 39.42 16.49
CA SER A 504 -4.11 40.81 16.77
C SER A 504 -4.97 41.82 16.00
N THR A 505 -5.39 41.48 14.79
CA THR A 505 -6.23 42.33 13.94
C THR A 505 -7.72 42.29 14.32
N HIS A 506 -8.16 41.29 15.09
CA HIS A 506 -9.57 41.08 15.45
C HIS A 506 -9.85 41.30 16.96
N ASP A 507 -9.00 42.06 17.65
CA ASP A 507 -9.10 42.32 19.10
C ASP A 507 -9.32 41.04 19.91
N ALA A 508 -8.58 39.98 19.59
CA ALA A 508 -8.68 38.68 20.23
C ALA A 508 -7.38 38.31 20.95
N VAL A 509 -7.50 37.75 22.16
CA VAL A 509 -6.38 37.32 22.99
C VAL A 509 -6.36 35.80 23.03
N ALA A 510 -5.24 35.19 22.63
CA ALA A 510 -5.02 33.76 22.73
C ALA A 510 -5.18 33.26 24.18
N VAL A 511 -5.86 32.13 24.34
CA VAL A 511 -6.03 31.43 25.62
C VAL A 511 -5.41 30.04 25.51
N GLY A 512 -4.42 29.77 26.35
CA GLY A 512 -3.68 28.51 26.32
C GLY A 512 -2.84 28.31 25.05
N ASP A 513 -2.20 27.14 24.97
CA ASP A 513 -1.38 26.77 23.83
C ASP A 513 -2.25 26.36 22.63
N PRO A 514 -1.82 26.66 21.39
CA PRO A 514 -2.45 26.11 20.20
C PRO A 514 -2.31 24.60 20.14
N TYR A 515 -3.22 23.96 19.43
CA TYR A 515 -3.16 22.52 19.18
C TYR A 515 -3.44 22.20 17.71
N GLU A 516 -2.90 21.07 17.27
CA GLU A 516 -3.04 20.54 15.93
C GLU A 516 -4.01 19.37 15.94
N VAL A 517 -4.97 19.36 15.01
CA VAL A 517 -5.85 18.22 14.75
C VAL A 517 -5.49 17.63 13.40
N TYR A 518 -5.03 16.38 13.40
CA TYR A 518 -4.57 15.70 12.20
C TYR A 518 -5.77 15.09 11.45
N ARG A 519 -6.14 15.71 10.33
CA ARG A 519 -7.29 15.31 9.50
C ARG A 519 -6.93 14.26 8.45
N SER A 520 -5.70 14.30 7.94
CA SER A 520 -5.13 13.24 7.11
C SER A 520 -4.29 12.30 7.95
N ASP A 521 -4.58 10.99 7.91
CA ASP A 521 -3.67 10.00 8.49
C ASP A 521 -2.40 9.94 7.63
N PRO A 522 -1.19 10.21 8.17
CA PRO A 522 0.08 10.14 7.45
C PRO A 522 0.36 8.76 6.83
N GLN A 523 -0.31 7.70 7.31
CA GLN A 523 -0.24 6.37 6.72
C GLN A 523 -1.08 6.28 5.44
N SER A 524 -2.21 7.00 5.38
CA SER A 524 -3.16 7.05 4.26
C SER A 524 -2.88 8.15 3.22
N ASP A 525 -2.20 9.25 3.61
CA ASP A 525 -1.87 10.40 2.75
C ASP A 525 -0.34 10.64 2.73
N PRO A 526 0.39 9.93 1.85
CA PRO A 526 1.85 9.88 1.86
C PRO A 526 2.51 11.14 1.29
N ASN A 527 1.78 11.96 0.51
CA ASN A 527 2.32 13.20 -0.02
C ASN A 527 2.26 14.29 1.06
N PRO A 528 3.40 14.79 1.55
CA PRO A 528 3.40 15.85 2.56
C PRO A 528 2.62 17.08 2.12
N ALA A 529 2.60 17.39 0.82
CA ALA A 529 1.90 18.57 0.29
C ALA A 529 0.36 18.47 0.35
N THR A 530 -0.21 17.27 0.52
CA THR A 530 -1.68 17.06 0.58
C THR A 530 -2.20 16.81 1.99
N ARG A 531 -1.31 16.61 2.96
CA ARG A 531 -1.68 16.38 4.37
C ARG A 531 -2.43 17.57 4.92
N ARG A 532 -3.60 17.31 5.50
CA ARG A 532 -4.43 18.34 6.12
C ARG A 532 -4.29 18.31 7.63
N THR A 533 -4.03 19.47 8.20
CA THR A 533 -3.96 19.70 9.64
C THR A 533 -4.72 20.96 9.98
N ASP A 534 -5.66 20.84 10.91
CA ASP A 534 -6.30 22.02 11.45
C ASP A 534 -5.42 22.52 12.61
N ILE A 535 -4.91 23.74 12.48
CA ILE A 535 -4.22 24.46 13.56
C ILE A 535 -5.30 25.27 14.29
N VAL A 536 -5.44 25.00 15.58
CA VAL A 536 -6.52 25.55 16.40
C VAL A 536 -5.96 26.36 17.54
N GLN A 537 -6.38 27.62 17.64
CA GLN A 537 -6.01 28.51 18.74
C GLN A 537 -7.27 28.94 19.50
N PRO A 538 -7.44 28.52 20.76
CA PRO A 538 -8.46 29.09 21.62
C PRO A 538 -8.18 30.57 21.90
N PHE A 539 -9.24 31.38 21.98
CA PHE A 539 -9.13 32.80 22.24
C PHE A 539 -10.35 33.36 22.97
N VAL A 540 -10.19 34.54 23.56
CA VAL A 540 -11.27 35.38 24.09
C VAL A 540 -11.21 36.77 23.47
N PRO A 541 -12.33 37.47 23.29
CA PRO A 541 -12.31 38.89 22.91
C PRO A 541 -11.52 39.71 23.94
N ALA A 542 -10.73 40.68 23.49
CA ALA A 542 -9.90 41.54 24.33
C ALA A 542 -10.74 42.31 25.36
N ALA A 543 -11.99 42.68 25.01
CA ALA A 543 -12.94 43.31 25.92
C ALA A 543 -13.35 42.39 27.10
N SER A 544 -13.33 41.07 26.93
CA SER A 544 -13.67 40.09 27.97
C SER A 544 -12.46 39.76 28.87
N SER A 545 -11.23 39.88 28.36
CA SER A 545 -9.98 39.63 29.10
C SER A 545 -9.65 40.70 30.16
N ALA A 546 -10.25 41.90 30.06
CA ALA A 546 -10.07 42.96 31.04
C ALA A 546 -10.96 42.78 32.29
N ALA A 547 -12.08 42.06 32.18
CA ALA A 547 -13.03 41.86 33.28
C ALA A 547 -12.55 40.82 34.32
N ASP A 548 -11.72 39.84 33.93
CA ASP A 548 -11.16 38.81 34.83
C ASP A 548 -9.88 39.25 35.56
N ARG A 549 -9.41 40.49 35.34
CA ARG A 549 -8.19 41.04 35.95
C ARG A 549 -8.42 42.04 37.08
N ASN A 550 -9.66 42.18 37.56
CA ASN A 550 -10.02 43.11 38.63
C ASN A 550 -10.61 42.40 39.85
#